data_AF-A0A094PU83-F1
#
_entry.id   AF-A0A094PU83-F1
#
_cell.length_a   1.000
_cell.length_b   1.000
_cell.length_c   1.000
_cell.angle_alpha   90.00
_cell.angle_beta   90.00
_cell.angle_gamma   90.00
#
_symmetry.space_group_name_H-M   'P 1'
#
loop_
_entity.id
_entity.type
_entity.pdbx_description
1 polymer ?
#
loop_
_entity_poly.entity_id
_entity_poly.type
_entity_poly.pdbx_seq_one_letter_code
_entity_poly.pdbx_strand_id
1 'polypeptide(L)' 'MFKNSAEIFAYIKKEDVKLIDVRFTDLPGIQHHFNVPVES' A
#
# COMPACT_ATOMS: atom_id res chain seq x y z
N MET A 1 -1.19 1.67 13.26
CA MET A 1 0.06 1.88 12.53
C MET A 1 0.84 0.56 12.57
N PHE A 2 1.14 -0.04 11.42
CA PHE A 2 1.89 -1.29 11.36
C PHE A 2 3.33 -1.09 11.87
N LYS A 3 3.85 -2.03 12.66
CA LYS A 3 5.21 -1.93 13.21
C LYS A 3 6.26 -2.63 12.34
N ASN A 4 5.83 -3.55 11.49
CA ASN A 4 6.67 -4.34 10.61
C ASN A 4 5.90 -4.73 9.36
N SER A 5 6.62 -5.21 8.35
CA SER A 5 6.03 -5.65 7.07
C SER A 5 5.12 -6.87 7.22
N ALA A 6 5.37 -7.76 8.18
CA ALA A 6 4.58 -8.98 8.37
C ALA A 6 3.13 -8.67 8.77
N GLU A 7 2.90 -7.66 9.60
CA GLU A 7 1.55 -7.19 9.98
C GLU A 7 0.77 -6.65 8.78
N ILE A 8 1.46 -6.01 7.82
CA ILE A 8 0.85 -5.49 6.59
C ILE A 8 0.35 -6.66 5.72
N PHE A 9 1.17 -7.69 5.52
CA PHE A 9 0.77 -8.88 4.77
C PHE A 9 -0.36 -9.65 5.44
N ALA A 10 -0.36 -9.74 6.78
CA ALA A 10 -1.45 -10.35 7.53
C ALA A 10 -2.77 -9.58 7.35
N TYR A 11 -2.70 -8.25 7.35
CA TYR A 11 -3.86 -7.39 7.11
C TYR A 11 -4.40 -7.52 5.68
N ILE A 12 -3.52 -7.50 4.67
CA ILE A 12 -3.88 -7.71 3.26
C ILE A 12 -4.65 -9.02 3.07
N LYS A 13 -4.16 -10.12 3.68
CA LYS A 13 -4.81 -11.43 3.63
C LYS A 13 -6.14 -11.48 4.40
N LYS A 14 -6.21 -10.82 5.56
CA LYS A 14 -7.40 -10.83 6.42
C LYS A 14 -8.57 -10.07 5.79
N GLU A 15 -8.28 -8.97 5.11
CA GLU A 15 -9.28 -8.06 4.55
C GLU A 15 -9.54 -8.29 3.05
N ASP A 16 -8.97 -9.36 2.45
CA ASP A 16 -9.08 -9.68 1.01
C ASP A 16 -8.75 -8.48 0.10
N VAL A 17 -7.65 -7.80 0.40
CA VAL A 17 -7.23 -6.60 -0.35
C VAL A 17 -6.72 -7.03 -1.72
N LYS A 18 -7.30 -6.47 -2.79
CA LYS A 18 -6.96 -6.82 -4.19
C LYS A 18 -6.00 -5.83 -4.85
N LEU A 19 -6.04 -4.57 -4.41
CA LEU A 19 -5.25 -3.48 -4.96
C LEU A 19 -4.63 -2.66 -3.83
N ILE A 20 -3.35 -2.35 -3.96
CA ILE A 20 -2.61 -1.47 -3.06
C ILE A 20 -2.35 -0.16 -3.79
N ASP A 21 -2.84 0.95 -3.23
CA ASP A 21 -2.58 2.30 -3.73
C ASP A 21 -1.34 2.89 -3.02
N VAL A 22 -0.24 3.02 -3.76
CA VAL A 22 1.02 3.58 -3.24
C VAL A 22 1.03 5.07 -3.50
N ARG A 23 0.98 5.87 -2.43
CA ARG A 23 1.00 7.33 -2.50
C ARG A 23 2.33 7.89 -2.03
N PHE A 24 2.86 8.86 -2.75
CA PHE A 24 4.07 9.58 -2.37
C PHE A 24 3.95 11.05 -2.74
N THR A 25 4.76 11.89 -2.10
CA THR A 25 4.77 13.33 -2.36
C THR A 25 6.10 13.70 -2.99
N ASP A 26 6.06 14.41 -4.11
CA ASP A 26 7.27 14.93 -4.74
C ASP A 26 7.81 16.17 -4.02
N LEU A 27 8.99 16.65 -4.43
CA LEU A 27 9.63 17.81 -3.78
C LEU A 27 8.79 19.11 -3.87
N PRO A 28 8.09 19.40 -4.99
CA PRO A 28 7.10 20.48 -5.05
C PRO A 28 5.91 20.35 -4.10
N GLY A 29 5.66 19.17 -3.53
CA GLY A 29 4.55 18.93 -2.60
C GLY A 29 3.30 18.33 -3.24
N ILE A 30 3.38 17.88 -4.49
CA ILE A 30 2.27 17.22 -5.20
C ILE A 30 2.21 15.77 -4.76
N GLN A 31 1.01 15.32 -4.38
CA GLN A 31 0.76 13.91 -4.07
C GLN A 31 0.49 13.13 -5.36
N HIS A 32 1.37 12.17 -5.63
CA HIS A 32 1.25 11.19 -6.70
C HIS A 32 0.79 9.85 -6.14
N HIS A 33 0.20 9.02 -6.99
CA HIS A 33 -0.17 7.67 -6.61
C HIS A 33 -0.19 6.70 -7.79
N PHE A 34 0.01 5.42 -7.50
CA PHE A 34 -0.20 4.34 -8.47
C PHE A 34 -0.70 3.07 -7.77
N ASN A 35 -1.47 2.26 -8.50
CA ASN A 35 -2.04 1.02 -7.98
C ASN A 35 -1.19 -0.19 -8.37
N VAL A 36 -1.01 -1.11 -7.41
CA VAL A 36 -0.35 -2.40 -7.62
C VAL A 36 -1.33 -3.51 -7.26
N PRO A 37 -1.50 -4.54 -8.13
CA PRO A 37 -2.29 -5.71 -7.77
C PRO A 37 -1.57 -6.51 -6.68
N VAL A 38 -2.33 -7.05 -5.72
CA VAL A 38 -1.78 -7.93 -4.68
C VAL A 38 -1.39 -9.30 -5.25
N GLU A 39 -2.08 -9.72 -6.31
CA GLU A 39 -1.75 -10.92 -7.06
C GLU A 39 -0.70 -10.55 -8.13
N SER A 40 0.54 -11.00 -7.93
CA SER A 40 1.63 -10.95 -8.92
C SER A 40 2.52 -12.18 -8.80
#